data_AF-A0A7V8FFV8-F1
#
_entry.id   AF-A0A7V8FFV8-F1
#
_cell.length_a   1.000
_cell.length_b   1.000
_cell.length_c   1.000
_cell.angle_alpha   90.00
_cell.angle_beta   90.00
_cell.angle_gamma   90.00
#
_symmetry.space_group_name_H-M   'P 1'
#
loop_
_entity.id
_entity.type
_entity.pdbx_description
1 polymer ?
#
loop_
_entity_poly.entity_id
_entity_poly.type
_entity_poly.pdbx_seq_one_letter_code
_entity_poly.pdbx_strand_id
1 'polypeptide(L)'
;MSARTTAHRAHAAMDPALAVVWERLQEQYALHQRSAPFWSAYQGLQLELVRQHPRDRVRLCNAMAALAERLGAVEHAQLLALRHASSTPR
;
A
#
# COMPACT_ATOMS: atom_id res chain seq x y z
N MET A 1 -0.20 -32.64 -3.49
CA MET A 1 0.96 -31.76 -3.72
C MET A 1 0.47 -30.43 -4.28
N SER A 2 0.69 -29.38 -3.48
CA SER A 2 0.86 -27.96 -3.80
C SER A 2 -0.02 -27.26 -4.85
N ALA A 3 -1.11 -26.64 -4.39
CA ALA A 3 -1.64 -25.40 -4.98
C ALA A 3 -1.04 -24.19 -4.22
N ARG A 4 0.11 -23.68 -4.67
CA ARG A 4 0.79 -22.50 -4.07
C ARG A 4 1.39 -21.53 -5.09
N THR A 5 0.91 -21.49 -6.32
CA THR A 5 1.70 -20.86 -7.41
C THR A 5 1.11 -19.56 -7.98
N THR A 6 -0.10 -19.13 -7.59
CA THR A 6 -0.70 -17.92 -8.16
C THR A 6 -0.31 -16.62 -7.45
N ALA A 7 -0.12 -16.62 -6.13
CA ALA A 7 0.28 -15.41 -5.39
C ALA A 7 1.73 -14.97 -5.69
N HIS A 8 2.63 -15.93 -5.90
CA HIS A 8 4.06 -15.68 -6.12
C HIS A 8 4.33 -14.94 -7.44
N ARG A 9 3.52 -15.15 -8.48
CA ARG A 9 3.71 -14.52 -9.80
C ARG A 9 3.27 -13.04 -9.82
N ALA A 10 2.32 -12.65 -8.98
CA ALA A 10 1.93 -11.24 -8.81
C ALA A 10 2.98 -10.43 -8.01
N HIS A 11 3.78 -11.12 -7.19
CA HIS A 11 4.86 -10.54 -6.38
C HIS A 11 6.10 -10.20 -7.24
N ALA A 12 6.33 -10.97 -8.32
CA ALA A 12 7.51 -10.80 -9.19
C ALA A 12 7.54 -9.48 -10.00
N ALA A 13 6.42 -8.76 -10.10
CA ALA A 13 6.35 -7.42 -10.72
C ALA A 13 6.22 -6.28 -9.69
N MET A 14 6.17 -6.62 -8.40
CA MET A 14 6.01 -5.65 -7.33
C MET A 14 7.37 -5.19 -6.81
N ASP A 15 7.51 -3.89 -6.58
CA ASP A 15 8.67 -3.29 -5.93
C ASP A 15 9.03 -4.08 -4.65
N PRO A 16 10.29 -4.53 -4.48
CA PRO A 16 10.70 -5.32 -3.31
C PRO A 16 10.34 -4.68 -1.97
N ALA A 17 10.39 -3.34 -1.87
CA ALA A 17 9.98 -2.65 -0.65
C ALA A 17 8.47 -2.79 -0.39
N LEU A 18 7.67 -2.73 -1.46
CA LEU A 18 6.23 -2.90 -1.39
C LEU A 18 5.83 -4.36 -1.14
N ALA A 19 6.63 -5.32 -1.61
CA ALA A 19 6.46 -6.74 -1.34
C ALA A 19 6.56 -7.09 0.15
N VAL A 20 7.56 -6.55 0.85
CA VAL A 20 7.72 -6.73 2.30
C VAL A 20 6.56 -6.08 3.06
N VAL A 21 6.14 -4.87 2.66
CA VAL A 21 5.00 -4.20 3.30
C VAL A 21 3.70 -4.95 3.06
N TRP A 22 3.50 -5.55 1.88
CA TRP A 22 2.33 -6.35 1.57
C TRP A 22 2.19 -7.58 2.47
N GLU A 23 3.28 -8.28 2.77
CA GLU A 23 3.29 -9.41 3.70
C GLU A 23 2.87 -8.98 5.10
N ARG A 24 3.52 -7.95 5.64
CA ARG A 24 3.19 -7.39 6.96
C ARG A 24 1.74 -6.92 7.03
N LEU A 25 1.24 -6.27 5.98
CA LEU A 25 -0.13 -5.75 5.96
C LEU A 25 -1.18 -6.86 5.98
N GLN A 26 -0.94 -7.98 5.29
CA GLN A 26 -1.82 -9.16 5.34
C GLN A 26 -1.89 -9.76 6.74
N GLU A 27 -0.76 -9.86 7.45
CA GLU A 27 -0.72 -10.34 8.83
C GLU A 27 -1.55 -9.45 9.77
N GLN A 28 -1.36 -8.13 9.67
CA GLN A 28 -2.13 -7.17 10.47
C GLN A 28 -3.62 -7.22 10.15
N TYR A 29 -3.98 -7.40 8.88
CA TYR A 29 -5.38 -7.55 8.48
C TYR A 29 -6.00 -8.85 9.01
N ALA A 30 -5.26 -9.96 9.03
CA ALA A 30 -5.74 -11.21 9.61
C ALA A 30 -6.03 -11.08 11.11
N LEU A 31 -5.20 -10.32 11.84
CA LEU A 31 -5.33 -10.12 13.28
C LEU A 31 -6.41 -9.09 13.65
N HIS A 32 -6.53 -8.02 12.87
CA HIS A 32 -7.28 -6.83 13.28
C HIS A 32 -8.40 -6.44 12.31
N GLN A 33 -8.47 -7.05 11.14
CA GLN A 33 -9.42 -6.74 10.06
C GLN A 33 -9.48 -5.22 9.79
N ARG A 34 -10.67 -4.61 9.75
CA ARG A 34 -10.88 -3.18 9.47
C ARG A 34 -10.85 -2.28 10.71
N SER A 35 -10.38 -2.78 11.85
CA SER A 35 -10.42 -2.05 13.13
C SER A 35 -9.32 -0.99 13.25
N ALA A 36 -9.41 -0.13 14.27
CA ALA A 36 -8.43 0.92 14.53
C ALA A 36 -6.96 0.40 14.63
N PRO A 37 -6.67 -0.72 15.32
CA PRO A 37 -5.33 -1.32 15.32
C PRO A 37 -4.74 -1.59 13.93
N PHE A 38 -5.56 -2.08 12.98
CA PHE A 38 -5.11 -2.26 11.61
C PHE A 38 -4.68 -0.94 10.97
N TRP A 39 -5.49 0.11 11.15
CA TRP A 39 -5.18 1.44 10.58
C TRP A 39 -3.92 2.06 11.18
N SER A 40 -3.69 1.87 12.47
CA SER A 40 -2.43 2.28 13.12
C SER A 40 -1.22 1.56 12.52
N ALA A 41 -1.32 0.24 12.31
CA ALA A 41 -0.23 -0.54 11.69
C ALA A 41 -0.01 -0.12 10.22
N TYR A 42 -1.09 0.08 9.46
CA TYR A 42 -1.05 0.58 8.09
C TYR A 42 -0.31 1.94 8.00
N GLN A 43 -0.62 2.88 8.90
CA GLN A 43 0.05 4.18 8.95
C GLN A 43 1.54 4.05 9.28
N GLY A 44 1.89 3.17 10.22
CA GLY A 44 3.28 2.89 10.58
C GLY A 44 4.09 2.36 9.39
N LEU A 45 3.55 1.36 8.69
CA LEU A 45 4.17 0.77 7.50
C LEU A 45 4.31 1.77 6.35
N GLN A 46 3.27 2.59 6.11
CA GLN A 46 3.32 3.63 5.08
C GLN A 46 4.41 4.67 5.40
N LEU A 47 4.55 5.07 6.67
CA LEU A 47 5.56 6.03 7.10
C LEU A 47 6.98 5.47 6.96
N GLU A 48 7.21 4.22 7.34
CA GLU A 48 8.49 3.52 7.15
C GLU A 48 8.88 3.50 5.66
N LEU A 49 7.96 3.08 4.80
CA LEU A 49 8.15 2.98 3.36
C LEU A 49 8.48 4.34 2.72
N VAL A 50 7.73 5.39 3.07
CA VAL A 50 7.97 6.74 2.54
C VAL A 50 9.28 7.34 3.04
N ARG A 51 9.69 7.04 4.28
CA ARG A 51 10.98 7.52 4.83
C ARG A 51 12.17 6.93 4.08
N GLN A 52 12.07 5.67 3.63
CA GLN A 52 13.11 5.02 2.83
C GLN A 52 13.15 5.54 1.39
N HIS A 53 12.01 6.01 0.85
CA HIS A 53 11.86 6.42 -0.54
C HIS A 53 11.13 7.77 -0.69
N PRO A 54 11.70 8.88 -0.18
CA PRO A 54 10.98 10.16 -0.08
C PRO A 54 10.58 10.76 -1.43
N ARG A 55 11.37 10.49 -2.50
CA ARG A 55 11.08 10.94 -3.87
C ARG A 55 9.83 10.29 -4.46
N ASP A 56 9.45 9.12 -3.97
CA ASP A 56 8.37 8.31 -4.49
C ASP A 56 7.10 8.38 -3.62
N ARG A 57 7.04 9.32 -2.67
CA ARG A 57 5.97 9.41 -1.66
C ARG A 57 4.56 9.26 -2.23
N VAL A 58 4.21 10.01 -3.27
CA VAL A 58 2.85 9.95 -3.85
C VAL A 58 2.57 8.58 -4.47
N ARG A 59 3.54 8.03 -5.23
CA ARG A 59 3.44 6.68 -5.80
C ARG A 59 3.22 5.64 -4.72
N LEU A 60 4.02 5.69 -3.64
CA LEU A 60 3.99 4.70 -2.57
C LEU A 60 2.74 4.81 -1.69
N CYS A 61 2.26 6.03 -1.42
CA CYS A 61 0.98 6.22 -0.74
C CYS A 61 -0.19 5.63 -1.55
N ASN A 62 -0.20 5.88 -2.87
CA ASN A 62 -1.24 5.34 -3.76
C ASN A 62 -1.15 3.81 -3.86
N ALA A 63 0.06 3.26 -3.95
CA ALA A 63 0.27 1.82 -3.97
C ALA A 63 -0.22 1.17 -2.66
N MET A 64 0.10 1.75 -1.51
CA MET A 64 -0.41 1.30 -0.22
C MET A 64 -1.94 1.34 -0.14
N ALA A 65 -2.56 2.41 -0.65
CA ALA A 65 -4.02 2.53 -0.67
C ALA A 65 -4.67 1.43 -1.54
N ALA A 66 -4.08 1.13 -2.71
CA ALA A 66 -4.52 0.04 -3.57
C ALA A 66 -4.35 -1.35 -2.91
N LEU A 67 -3.29 -1.56 -2.10
CA LEU A 67 -3.14 -2.78 -1.31
C LEU A 67 -4.23 -2.92 -0.24
N ALA A 68 -4.60 -1.82 0.43
CA ALA A 68 -5.70 -1.83 1.41
C ALA A 68 -7.05 -2.15 0.75
N GLU A 69 -7.32 -1.62 -0.44
CA GLU A 69 -8.50 -2.00 -1.23
C GLU A 69 -8.47 -3.47 -1.64
N ARG A 70 -7.33 -3.95 -2.14
CA ARG A 70 -7.15 -5.36 -2.52
C ARG A 70 -7.35 -6.33 -1.36
N LEU A 71 -7.00 -5.94 -0.13
CA LEU A 71 -7.29 -6.72 1.10
C LEU A 71 -8.77 -6.73 1.45
N GLY A 72 -9.56 -5.85 0.84
CA GLY A 72 -10.90 -5.54 1.28
C GLY A 72 -10.89 -4.73 2.57
N ALA A 73 -9.81 -4.05 2.96
CA ALA A 73 -9.82 -3.16 4.13
C ALA A 73 -10.65 -1.88 3.86
N VAL A 74 -10.71 -1.45 2.61
CA VAL A 74 -11.64 -0.43 2.07
C VAL A 74 -12.30 -0.95 0.81
N GLU A 75 -13.44 -0.38 0.44
CA GLU A 75 -14.16 -0.74 -0.78
C GLU A 75 -13.56 -0.07 -2.03
N HIS A 76 -13.23 1.23 -1.93
CA HIS A 76 -12.61 2.00 -3.00
C HIS A 76 -11.54 2.96 -2.45
N ALA A 77 -10.28 2.75 -2.83
CA ALA A 77 -9.19 3.62 -2.43
C ALA A 77 -9.21 4.93 -3.21
N GLN A 78 -9.14 6.05 -2.48
CA GLN A 78 -8.96 7.37 -3.09
C GLN A 78 -7.47 7.62 -3.32
N LEU A 79 -7.09 7.85 -4.57
CA LEU A 79 -5.70 8.06 -4.96
C LEU A 79 -5.35 9.55 -4.97
N LEU A 80 -4.14 9.87 -4.52
CA LEU A 80 -3.59 11.21 -4.59
C LEU A 80 -3.22 11.54 -6.04
N ALA A 81 -3.76 12.65 -6.55
CA ALA A 81 -3.35 13.20 -7.84
C ALA A 81 -1.94 13.82 -7.75
N LEU A 82 -1.09 13.54 -8.73
CA LEU A 82 0.14 14.30 -8.98
C LEU A 82 -0.25 15.67 -9.56
N ARG A 83 -0.71 16.59 -8.72
CA ARG A 83 -0.91 17.97 -9.16
C ARG A 83 0.44 18.65 -9.32
N HIS A 84 0.97 18.69 -10.53
CA HIS A 84 1.75 19.86 -10.95
C HIS A 84 0.74 21.01 -11.10
N ALA A 85 0.36 21.64 -10.00
CA ALA A 85 -0.40 22.88 -10.06
C ALA A 85 0.57 24.00 -10.43
N SER A 86 0.94 24.09 -11.71
CA SER A 86 1.30 25.37 -12.30
C SER A 86 0.00 26.18 -12.43
N SER A 87 -0.47 26.73 -11.32
CA SER A 87 -1.41 27.85 -11.38
C SER A 87 -0.60 29.09 -11.75
N THR A 88 -0.45 29.35 -13.04
CA THR A 88 -0.18 30.71 -13.51
C THR A 88 -1.46 31.52 -13.36
N PRO A 89 -1.51 32.55 -12.48
CA PRO A 89 -2.62 33.48 -12.51
C PRO A 89 -2.55 34.27 -13.81
N ARG A 90 -3.69 34.35 -14.52
CA ARG A 90 -3.88 35.24 -15.68
C ARG A 90 -4.15 36.66 -15.19
#